data_AF-A0A3E2MR42-F1
#
_entry.id   AF-A0A3E2MR42-F1
#
_cell.length_a   1.000
_cell.length_b   1.000
_cell.length_c   1.000
_cell.angle_alpha   90.00
_cell.angle_beta   90.00
_cell.angle_gamma   90.00
#
_symmetry.space_group_name_H-M   'P 1'
#
loop_
_entity.id
_entity.type
_entity.pdbx_description
1 polymer ?
#
loop_
_entity_poly.entity_id
_entity_poly.type
_entity_poly.pdbx_seq_one_letter_code
_entity_poly.pdbx_strand_id
1 'polypeptide(L)'
;MTDAQQLPQDHDTYPTQRSRRSILWRTKVRLQFTGWLQYLITAVVAAAFLAVAGLGWLIGVWQPLLLWTPLGIGLILLVISILDVITVKWGLRPAESLPRRSDHPNAFDMMRARRSCHSFQKRDLTEHDRSELMRVAAACTDRDRLIGTSPIRFEYIRATRLAWTVEGAHEFLVAIAPRNYDRLALLDVGRSLQKVVLHATRTGVSTCWIGPGANQTRVVEHLGDRFDPSLDHVVCICALGYRSRFLPLFIRLIERVQNRRLPLASLFFADPNLRVPLAADTAPFAAFGRCYEVCQWSPSSYNAQTTRCVAVAESRNGTARVARLDFFATTTSRFYAPVAVGIWCANWETGCAELGIPGHFAVLPADAPGIRGYPDVPHYDVSWIADPKS
;
A
#
# COMPACT_ATOMS: atom_id res chain seq x y z
N MET A 1 4.97 -1.31 38.20
CA MET A 1 3.96 -0.51 37.48
C MET A 1 4.73 0.43 36.57
N THR A 2 4.98 -0.02 35.34
CA THR A 2 5.88 0.63 34.39
C THR A 2 5.03 1.23 33.27
N ASP A 3 5.25 2.53 33.06
CA ASP A 3 4.45 3.42 32.22
C ASP A 3 4.35 2.94 30.77
N ALA A 4 3.13 2.97 30.24
CA ALA A 4 2.78 2.63 28.86
C ALA A 4 3.13 3.75 27.85
N GLN A 5 4.21 4.50 28.09
CA GLN A 5 4.64 5.61 27.24
C GLN A 5 6.05 5.40 26.72
N GLN A 6 6.17 4.68 25.60
CA GLN A 6 7.32 4.82 24.69
C GLN A 6 6.97 4.24 23.30
N LEU A 7 6.03 4.92 22.62
CA LEU A 7 5.88 4.89 21.16
C LEU A 7 6.29 6.30 20.66
N PRO A 8 7.39 6.47 19.91
CA PRO A 8 7.78 7.77 19.33
C PRO A 8 6.93 8.02 18.07
N GLN A 9 5.90 8.88 18.02
CA GLN A 9 5.69 10.33 18.27
C GLN A 9 5.94 11.35 17.14
N ASP A 10 6.51 11.02 15.98
CA ASP A 10 6.68 12.04 14.92
C ASP A 10 5.71 11.96 13.72
N HIS A 11 4.87 10.93 13.66
CA HIS A 11 3.67 10.92 12.82
C HIS A 11 2.37 10.69 13.62
N ASP A 12 2.46 10.57 14.95
CA ASP A 12 1.37 10.14 15.86
C ASP A 12 0.73 11.29 16.68
N THR A 13 1.20 12.52 16.54
CA THR A 13 0.69 13.71 17.25
C THR A 13 -0.63 14.25 16.69
N TYR A 14 -1.11 13.70 15.58
CA TYR A 14 -2.43 13.99 15.03
C TYR A 14 -3.34 12.75 15.04
N PRO A 15 -4.56 12.85 15.60
CA PRO A 15 -5.17 14.00 16.25
C PRO A 15 -4.58 14.31 17.64
N THR A 16 -4.43 15.60 17.96
CA THR A 16 -4.09 16.09 19.31
C THR A 16 -5.11 15.64 20.35
N GLN A 17 -4.76 15.57 21.64
CA GLN A 17 -5.72 15.20 22.70
C GLN A 17 -6.99 16.07 22.69
N ARG A 18 -6.85 17.37 22.39
CA ARG A 18 -7.96 18.31 22.22
C ARG A 18 -8.88 17.92 21.05
N SER A 19 -8.29 17.54 19.90
CA SER A 19 -9.03 17.00 18.77
C SER A 19 -9.79 15.73 19.14
N ARG A 20 -9.19 14.82 19.90
CA ARG A 20 -9.83 13.55 20.30
C ARG A 20 -11.11 13.74 21.14
N ARG A 21 -11.20 14.84 21.91
CA ARG A 21 -12.37 15.17 22.75
C ARG A 21 -13.52 15.85 21.98
N SER A 22 -13.24 16.41 20.80
CA SER A 22 -14.24 17.06 19.96
C SER A 22 -15.37 16.11 19.57
N ILE A 23 -16.61 16.61 19.59
CA ILE A 23 -17.78 15.87 19.09
C ILE A 23 -17.60 15.54 17.60
N LEU A 24 -17.06 16.48 16.81
CA LEU A 24 -16.81 16.27 15.38
C LEU A 24 -15.84 15.12 15.14
N TRP A 25 -14.78 15.02 15.95
CA TRP A 25 -13.82 13.93 15.84
C TRP A 25 -14.46 12.58 16.20
N ARG A 26 -15.21 12.52 17.32
CA ARG A 26 -15.92 11.30 17.72
C ARG A 26 -16.93 10.86 16.67
N THR A 27 -17.68 11.79 16.09
CA THR A 27 -18.62 11.52 14.99
C THR A 27 -17.88 11.02 13.76
N LYS A 28 -16.78 11.65 13.36
CA LYS A 28 -15.93 11.19 12.25
C LYS A 28 -15.47 9.74 12.48
N VAL A 29 -14.88 9.45 13.63
CA VAL A 29 -14.37 8.10 13.97
C VAL A 29 -15.51 7.07 13.97
N ARG A 30 -16.67 7.42 14.52
CA ARG A 30 -17.86 6.56 14.45
C ARG A 30 -18.29 6.33 13.01
N LEU A 31 -18.33 7.35 12.17
CA LEU A 31 -18.68 7.23 10.75
C LEU A 31 -17.66 6.40 9.96
N GLN A 32 -16.37 6.48 10.31
CA GLN A 32 -15.30 5.68 9.71
C GLN A 32 -15.56 4.19 9.95
N PHE A 33 -15.71 3.78 11.21
CA PHE A 33 -15.83 2.36 11.57
C PHE A 33 -17.25 1.80 11.48
N THR A 34 -18.25 2.64 11.25
CA THR A 34 -19.58 2.20 10.78
C THR A 34 -19.67 2.12 9.25
N GLY A 35 -18.63 2.57 8.53
CA GLY A 35 -18.59 2.60 7.07
C GLY A 35 -19.62 3.54 6.46
N TRP A 36 -19.97 4.64 7.13
CA TRP A 36 -20.88 5.67 6.60
C TRP A 36 -20.13 6.87 6.03
N LEU A 37 -18.88 7.09 6.46
CA LEU A 37 -18.10 8.27 6.09
C LEU A 37 -18.01 8.47 4.57
N GLN A 38 -17.74 7.41 3.81
CA GLN A 38 -17.55 7.49 2.36
C GLN A 38 -18.81 7.92 1.58
N TYR A 39 -20.00 7.63 2.10
CA TYR A 39 -21.28 8.03 1.50
C TYR A 39 -21.65 9.46 1.87
N LEU A 40 -21.34 9.85 3.12
CA LEU A 40 -21.65 11.18 3.62
C LEU A 40 -20.89 12.27 2.86
N ILE A 41 -19.66 12.00 2.41
CA ILE A 41 -18.86 12.98 1.67
C ILE A 41 -19.57 13.41 0.39
N THR A 42 -20.03 12.45 -0.43
CA THR A 42 -20.77 12.78 -1.66
C THR A 42 -22.11 13.44 -1.37
N ALA A 43 -22.83 12.99 -0.33
CA ALA A 43 -24.10 13.58 0.07
C ALA A 43 -23.96 15.04 0.57
N VAL A 44 -22.89 15.34 1.32
CA VAL A 44 -22.59 16.71 1.80
C VAL A 44 -22.25 17.63 0.63
N VAL A 45 -21.46 17.16 -0.34
CA VAL A 45 -21.17 17.94 -1.55
C VAL A 45 -22.45 18.19 -2.35
N ALA A 46 -23.31 17.17 -2.50
CA ALA A 46 -24.62 17.33 -3.14
C ALA A 46 -25.46 18.41 -2.44
N ALA A 47 -25.57 18.34 -1.11
CA ALA A 47 -26.32 19.31 -0.31
C ALA A 47 -25.75 20.73 -0.45
N ALA A 48 -24.43 20.90 -0.51
CA ALA A 48 -23.80 22.20 -0.72
C ALA A 48 -24.17 22.82 -2.07
N PHE A 49 -24.14 22.03 -3.15
CA PHE A 49 -24.57 22.48 -4.49
C PHE A 49 -26.06 22.85 -4.52
N LEU A 50 -26.92 22.05 -3.87
CA LEU A 50 -28.35 22.36 -3.76
C LEU A 50 -28.62 23.62 -2.93
N ALA A 51 -27.83 23.88 -1.89
CA ALA A 51 -27.92 25.12 -1.11
C ALA A 51 -27.51 26.34 -1.94
N VAL A 52 -26.43 26.24 -2.72
CA VAL A 52 -26.01 27.29 -3.66
C VAL A 52 -27.12 27.56 -4.68
N ALA A 53 -27.74 26.51 -5.23
CA ALA A 53 -28.88 26.65 -6.14
C ALA A 53 -30.06 27.41 -5.49
N GLY A 54 -30.40 27.05 -4.24
CA GLY A 54 -31.44 27.74 -3.48
C GLY A 54 -31.14 29.23 -3.26
N LEU A 55 -29.88 29.57 -2.96
CA LEU A 55 -29.45 30.97 -2.86
C LEU A 55 -29.49 31.69 -4.21
N GLY A 56 -29.05 31.02 -5.29
CA GLY A 56 -29.13 31.56 -6.65
C GLY A 56 -30.56 31.85 -7.09
N TRP A 57 -31.51 31.00 -6.71
CA TRP A 57 -32.94 31.24 -6.91
C TRP A 57 -33.41 32.50 -6.18
N LEU A 58 -33.01 32.68 -4.91
CA LEU A 58 -33.37 33.87 -4.12
C LEU A 58 -32.76 35.17 -4.68
N ILE A 59 -31.54 35.11 -5.22
CA ILE A 59 -30.84 36.29 -5.78
C ILE A 59 -31.46 36.75 -7.11
N GLY A 60 -31.98 35.82 -7.92
CA GLY A 60 -32.65 36.16 -9.19
C GLY A 60 -31.72 36.58 -10.35
N VAL A 61 -30.43 36.77 -10.12
CA VAL A 61 -29.44 37.19 -11.15
C VAL A 61 -28.56 36.01 -11.57
N TRP A 62 -28.03 36.02 -12.81
CA TRP A 62 -27.11 35.00 -13.34
C TRP A 62 -27.64 33.56 -13.17
N GLN A 63 -28.94 33.36 -13.38
CA GLN A 63 -29.64 32.08 -13.14
C GLN A 63 -28.98 30.84 -13.78
N PRO A 64 -28.40 30.89 -15.00
CA PRO A 64 -27.66 29.74 -15.54
C PRO A 64 -26.51 29.27 -14.64
N LEU A 65 -25.76 30.23 -14.05
CA LEU A 65 -24.59 29.95 -13.23
C LEU A 65 -24.93 29.72 -11.75
N LEU A 66 -25.87 30.49 -11.20
CA LEU A 66 -26.17 30.46 -9.76
C LEU A 66 -27.30 29.49 -9.39
N LEU A 67 -28.23 29.20 -10.30
CA LEU A 67 -29.32 28.24 -10.07
C LEU A 67 -29.11 26.94 -10.85
N TRP A 68 -29.15 27.00 -12.19
CA TRP A 68 -29.29 25.79 -13.01
C TRP A 68 -28.07 24.86 -12.93
N THR A 69 -26.86 25.43 -12.98
CA THR A 69 -25.62 24.64 -12.91
C THR A 69 -25.45 23.96 -11.55
N PRO A 70 -25.53 24.66 -10.40
CA PRO A 70 -25.45 24.03 -9.08
C PRO A 70 -26.60 23.05 -8.83
N LEU A 71 -27.82 23.35 -9.28
CA LEU A 71 -28.97 22.45 -9.15
C LEU A 71 -28.73 21.13 -9.88
N GLY A 72 -28.31 21.19 -11.15
CA GLY A 72 -28.02 20.01 -11.96
C GLY A 72 -26.93 19.13 -11.33
N ILE A 73 -25.81 19.74 -10.91
CA ILE A 73 -24.72 19.03 -10.23
C ILE A 73 -25.20 18.42 -8.90
N GLY A 74 -25.92 19.19 -8.08
CA GLY A 74 -26.43 18.75 -6.79
C GLY A 74 -27.39 17.58 -6.90
N LEU A 75 -28.33 17.62 -7.84
CA LEU A 75 -29.29 16.52 -8.09
C LEU A 75 -28.57 15.26 -8.59
N ILE A 76 -27.63 15.38 -9.53
CA ILE A 76 -26.85 14.24 -10.03
C ILE A 76 -26.07 13.59 -8.88
N LEU A 77 -25.37 14.38 -8.06
CA LEU A 77 -24.61 13.87 -6.92
C LEU A 77 -25.50 13.24 -5.85
N LEU A 78 -26.71 13.78 -5.63
CA LEU A 78 -27.68 13.21 -4.71
C LEU A 78 -28.16 11.84 -5.20
N VAL A 79 -28.54 11.73 -6.47
CA VAL A 79 -28.93 10.45 -7.09
C VAL A 79 -27.79 9.43 -6.98
N ILE A 80 -26.55 9.82 -7.30
CA ILE A 80 -25.39 8.93 -7.16
C ILE A 80 -25.20 8.49 -5.70
N SER A 81 -25.34 9.41 -4.74
CA SER A 81 -25.21 9.09 -3.32
C SER A 81 -26.26 8.07 -2.87
N ILE A 82 -27.51 8.23 -3.30
CA ILE A 82 -28.60 7.28 -3.03
C ILE A 82 -28.31 5.92 -3.66
N LEU A 83 -27.88 5.89 -4.93
CA LEU A 83 -27.51 4.65 -5.62
C LEU A 83 -26.34 3.95 -4.94
N ASP A 84 -25.32 4.67 -4.51
CA ASP A 84 -24.18 4.11 -3.78
C ASP A 84 -24.62 3.50 -2.44
N VAL A 85 -25.54 4.14 -1.71
CA VAL A 85 -26.11 3.57 -0.47
C VAL A 85 -26.91 2.29 -0.78
N ILE A 86 -27.81 2.32 -1.76
CA ILE A 86 -28.63 1.15 -2.13
C ILE A 86 -27.75 -0.02 -2.59
N THR A 87 -26.85 0.23 -3.54
CA THR A 87 -26.09 -0.82 -4.24
C THR A 87 -24.82 -1.27 -3.52
N VAL A 88 -24.20 -0.41 -2.70
CA VAL A 88 -22.97 -0.75 -1.97
C VAL A 88 -23.26 -0.97 -0.49
N LYS A 89 -23.88 0.01 0.19
CA LYS A 89 -24.09 -0.06 1.65
C LYS A 89 -25.09 -1.12 2.07
N TRP A 90 -26.26 -1.12 1.43
CA TRP A 90 -27.28 -2.17 1.63
C TRP A 90 -27.01 -3.37 0.73
N GLY A 91 -26.30 -3.14 -0.37
CA GLY A 91 -25.87 -4.17 -1.28
C GLY A 91 -27.02 -4.87 -1.98
N LEU A 92 -28.03 -4.08 -2.35
CA LEU A 92 -29.08 -4.43 -3.28
C LEU A 92 -28.49 -4.32 -4.69
N ARG A 93 -27.80 -5.37 -5.12
CA ARG A 93 -27.08 -5.44 -6.40
C ARG A 93 -27.10 -6.84 -6.99
N PRO A 94 -27.05 -6.98 -8.33
CA PRO A 94 -26.91 -8.28 -8.98
C PRO A 94 -25.67 -9.04 -8.51
N ALA A 95 -25.74 -10.37 -8.57
CA ALA A 95 -24.58 -11.22 -8.32
C ALA A 95 -23.46 -10.91 -9.33
N GLU A 96 -22.22 -10.87 -8.82
CA GLU A 96 -21.05 -10.63 -9.63
C GLU A 96 -20.40 -11.97 -10.00
N SER A 97 -19.78 -12.08 -11.17
CA SER A 97 -19.01 -13.26 -11.54
C SER A 97 -17.70 -13.30 -10.75
N LEU A 98 -17.15 -14.50 -10.54
CA LEU A 98 -15.78 -14.62 -10.06
C LEU A 98 -14.81 -14.08 -11.12
N PRO A 99 -13.75 -13.36 -10.70
CA PRO A 99 -12.70 -12.97 -11.62
C PRO A 99 -12.01 -14.23 -12.19
N ARG A 100 -11.58 -14.14 -13.44
CA ARG A 100 -10.79 -15.21 -14.05
C ARG A 100 -9.37 -15.16 -13.51
N ARG A 101 -8.79 -16.34 -13.25
CA ARG A 101 -7.36 -16.48 -12.99
C ARG A 101 -6.59 -16.03 -14.24
N SER A 102 -5.45 -15.38 -14.01
CA SER A 102 -4.59 -14.88 -15.09
C SER A 102 -3.34 -15.74 -15.12
N ASP A 103 -3.37 -16.81 -15.91
CA ASP A 103 -2.32 -17.83 -15.93
C ASP A 103 -1.13 -17.46 -16.84
N HIS A 104 -1.19 -16.31 -17.53
CA HIS A 104 -0.28 -15.98 -18.63
C HIS A 104 0.37 -14.58 -18.68
N PRO A 105 0.25 -13.65 -17.71
CA PRO A 105 1.08 -12.46 -17.75
C PRO A 105 2.50 -12.82 -17.29
N ASN A 106 3.52 -12.39 -18.04
CA ASN A 106 4.89 -12.31 -17.52
C ASN A 106 4.87 -11.55 -16.18
N ALA A 107 5.88 -11.73 -15.33
CA ALA A 107 5.84 -11.15 -13.99
C ALA A 107 5.70 -9.61 -13.99
N PHE A 108 6.24 -8.94 -15.01
CA PHE A 108 6.11 -7.49 -15.18
C PHE A 108 4.66 -7.05 -15.42
N ASP A 109 3.93 -7.75 -16.28
CA ASP A 109 2.53 -7.45 -16.59
C ASP A 109 1.63 -7.74 -15.39
N MET A 110 1.93 -8.80 -14.63
CA MET A 110 1.27 -9.09 -13.35
C MET A 110 1.48 -7.94 -12.35
N MET A 111 2.73 -7.50 -12.14
CA MET A 111 3.06 -6.38 -11.25
C MET A 111 2.41 -5.07 -11.72
N ARG A 112 2.33 -4.85 -13.05
CA ARG A 112 1.66 -3.69 -13.66
C ARG A 112 0.15 -3.73 -13.47
N ALA A 113 -0.47 -4.91 -13.55
CA ALA A 113 -1.90 -5.13 -13.40
C ALA A 113 -2.38 -4.98 -11.95
N ARG A 114 -1.50 -5.27 -10.97
CA ARG A 114 -1.81 -5.11 -9.55
C ARG A 114 -2.29 -3.67 -9.25
N ARG A 115 -3.43 -3.57 -8.59
CA ARG A 115 -4.06 -2.32 -8.13
C ARG A 115 -4.61 -2.51 -6.71
N SER A 116 -4.62 -1.43 -5.93
CA SER A 116 -5.21 -1.47 -4.59
C SER A 116 -6.73 -1.48 -4.76
N CYS A 117 -7.39 -2.48 -4.20
CA CYS A 117 -8.82 -2.67 -4.35
C CYS A 117 -9.58 -2.13 -3.13
N HIS A 118 -10.47 -1.17 -3.35
CA HIS A 118 -11.22 -0.54 -2.26
C HIS A 118 -12.70 -0.97 -2.18
N SER A 119 -13.18 -1.82 -3.09
CA SER A 119 -14.50 -2.45 -2.97
C SER A 119 -14.43 -3.91 -3.37
N PHE A 120 -14.95 -4.75 -2.47
CA PHE A 120 -14.95 -6.19 -2.58
C PHE A 120 -16.37 -6.73 -2.76
N GLN A 121 -16.47 -7.88 -3.43
CA GLN A 121 -17.72 -8.63 -3.50
C GLN A 121 -18.12 -9.08 -2.10
N LYS A 122 -19.43 -9.29 -1.86
CA LYS A 122 -19.93 -9.80 -0.58
C LYS A 122 -19.55 -11.28 -0.33
N ARG A 123 -19.11 -11.96 -1.38
CA ARG A 123 -18.75 -13.38 -1.34
C ARG A 123 -17.36 -13.52 -0.74
N ASP A 124 -17.23 -14.50 0.14
CA ASP A 124 -15.94 -14.95 0.64
C ASP A 124 -15.10 -15.56 -0.50
N LEU A 125 -13.78 -15.59 -0.29
CA LEU A 125 -12.84 -16.40 -1.03
C LEU A 125 -13.24 -17.86 -0.98
N THR A 126 -13.04 -18.54 -2.10
CA THR A 126 -13.14 -20.00 -2.12
C THR A 126 -12.09 -20.62 -1.18
N GLU A 127 -12.37 -21.81 -0.65
CA GLU A 127 -11.39 -22.55 0.16
C GLU A 127 -10.09 -22.79 -0.62
N HIS A 128 -10.20 -23.04 -1.93
CA HIS A 128 -9.05 -23.21 -2.80
C HIS A 128 -8.18 -21.95 -2.85
N ASP A 129 -8.75 -20.78 -3.15
CA ASP A 129 -7.98 -19.54 -3.22
C ASP A 129 -7.41 -19.15 -1.84
N ARG A 130 -8.17 -19.36 -0.77
CA ARG A 130 -7.69 -19.11 0.60
C ARG A 130 -6.53 -20.01 0.98
N SER A 131 -6.65 -21.32 0.81
CA SER A 131 -5.59 -22.29 1.14
C SER A 131 -4.34 -22.06 0.29
N GLU A 132 -4.49 -21.72 -0.99
CA GLU A 132 -3.37 -21.38 -1.87
C GLU A 132 -2.63 -20.13 -1.37
N LEU A 133 -3.36 -19.07 -1.01
CA LEU A 133 -2.78 -17.85 -0.45
C LEU A 133 -2.06 -18.09 0.88
N MET A 134 -2.65 -18.91 1.77
CA MET A 134 -2.02 -19.24 3.05
C MET A 134 -0.74 -20.06 2.87
N ARG A 135 -0.72 -20.99 1.90
CA ARG A 135 0.50 -21.73 1.55
C ARG A 135 1.61 -20.80 1.05
N VAL A 136 1.27 -19.84 0.19
CA VAL A 136 2.23 -18.84 -0.30
C VAL A 136 2.69 -17.91 0.81
N ALA A 137 1.78 -17.50 1.70
CA ALA A 137 2.09 -16.70 2.87
C ALA A 137 3.13 -17.41 3.76
N ALA A 138 2.88 -18.67 4.13
CA ALA A 138 3.81 -19.47 4.91
C ALA A 138 5.18 -19.61 4.23
N ALA A 139 5.19 -19.87 2.92
CA ALA A 139 6.43 -20.00 2.15
C ALA A 139 7.19 -18.67 1.94
N CYS A 140 6.55 -17.52 2.12
CA CYS A 140 7.21 -16.21 2.07
C CYS A 140 7.74 -15.77 3.44
N THR A 141 7.23 -16.35 4.54
CA THR A 141 7.66 -16.06 5.90
C THR A 141 8.67 -17.07 6.45
N ASP A 142 9.12 -18.02 5.62
CA ASP A 142 10.17 -18.96 5.98
C ASP A 142 11.48 -18.23 6.28
N ARG A 143 12.15 -18.62 7.38
CA ARG A 143 13.35 -17.94 7.90
C ARG A 143 14.47 -17.91 6.88
N ASP A 144 14.65 -18.97 6.12
CA ASP A 144 15.71 -19.08 5.11
C ASP A 144 15.51 -18.15 3.90
N ARG A 145 14.34 -17.50 3.82
CA ARG A 145 13.98 -16.56 2.76
C ARG A 145 13.95 -15.10 3.23
N LEU A 146 14.09 -14.85 4.54
CA LEU A 146 14.12 -13.51 5.10
C LEU A 146 15.50 -12.86 4.90
N ILE A 147 15.53 -11.54 4.85
CA ILE A 147 16.77 -10.75 4.83
C ILE A 147 17.28 -10.58 6.26
N GLY A 148 16.38 -10.32 7.21
CA GLY A 148 16.67 -10.25 8.64
C GLY A 148 16.56 -11.61 9.34
N THR A 149 16.92 -11.62 10.61
CA THR A 149 16.88 -12.82 11.47
C THR A 149 15.61 -12.91 12.32
N SER A 150 14.91 -11.79 12.51
CA SER A 150 13.69 -11.71 13.31
C SER A 150 12.53 -12.42 12.61
N PRO A 151 11.75 -13.24 13.34
CA PRO A 151 10.63 -13.96 12.76
C PRO A 151 9.50 -13.00 12.41
N ILE A 152 8.90 -13.19 11.24
CA ILE A 152 7.65 -12.53 10.84
C ILE A 152 6.59 -13.60 10.58
N ARG A 153 5.31 -13.24 10.69
CA ARG A 153 4.21 -14.16 10.36
C ARG A 153 3.00 -13.43 9.81
N PHE A 154 2.22 -14.16 9.02
CA PHE A 154 0.96 -13.67 8.47
C PHE A 154 -0.20 -14.49 9.04
N GLU A 155 -1.09 -13.82 9.77
CA GLU A 155 -2.25 -14.45 10.38
C GLU A 155 -3.51 -14.09 9.59
N TYR A 156 -4.30 -15.10 9.25
CA TYR A 156 -5.60 -14.89 8.62
C TYR A 156 -6.68 -14.58 9.66
N ILE A 157 -7.48 -13.56 9.39
CA ILE A 157 -8.69 -13.24 10.16
C ILE A 157 -9.87 -12.98 9.24
N ARG A 158 -11.06 -13.35 9.73
CA ARG A 158 -12.34 -12.89 9.16
C ARG A 158 -12.93 -11.84 10.07
N ALA A 159 -13.14 -10.65 9.54
CA ALA A 159 -13.67 -9.54 10.31
C ALA A 159 -14.39 -8.56 9.38
N THR A 160 -15.22 -7.69 9.93
CA THR A 160 -15.85 -6.62 9.15
C THR A 160 -15.43 -5.26 9.68
N ARG A 161 -15.35 -4.28 8.77
CA ARG A 161 -15.12 -2.86 9.11
C ARG A 161 -13.80 -2.62 9.85
N LEU A 162 -12.75 -3.34 9.46
CA LEU A 162 -11.41 -3.10 9.99
C LEU A 162 -10.79 -1.80 9.45
N ALA A 163 -11.17 -1.35 8.26
CA ALA A 163 -10.69 -0.08 7.73
C ALA A 163 -11.77 0.62 6.90
N TRP A 164 -11.87 1.94 7.05
CA TRP A 164 -12.91 2.75 6.40
C TRP A 164 -12.66 2.96 4.90
N THR A 165 -11.43 2.74 4.45
CA THR A 165 -11.01 2.90 3.04
C THR A 165 -11.34 1.69 2.18
N VAL A 166 -11.82 0.58 2.75
CA VAL A 166 -12.20 -0.63 2.01
C VAL A 166 -13.64 -0.99 2.33
N GLU A 167 -14.43 -1.23 1.29
CA GLU A 167 -15.84 -1.57 1.41
C GLU A 167 -16.07 -3.04 1.03
N GLY A 168 -16.91 -3.74 1.79
CA GLY A 168 -17.21 -5.16 1.56
C GLY A 168 -16.09 -6.15 1.85
N ALA A 169 -14.93 -5.71 2.35
CA ALA A 169 -13.85 -6.62 2.74
C ALA A 169 -14.22 -7.39 4.03
N HIS A 170 -14.07 -8.72 3.99
CA HIS A 170 -14.38 -9.62 5.10
C HIS A 170 -13.21 -10.51 5.54
N GLU A 171 -12.15 -10.53 4.74
CA GLU A 171 -11.00 -11.41 4.91
C GLU A 171 -9.71 -10.59 4.87
N PHE A 172 -8.79 -10.88 5.79
CA PHE A 172 -7.57 -10.11 5.94
C PHE A 172 -6.39 -11.02 6.29
N LEU A 173 -5.22 -10.67 5.77
CA LEU A 173 -3.94 -11.12 6.31
C LEU A 173 -3.38 -10.04 7.22
N VAL A 174 -3.05 -10.39 8.45
CA VAL A 174 -2.42 -9.52 9.42
C VAL A 174 -0.94 -9.81 9.44
N ALA A 175 -0.12 -8.80 9.14
CA ALA A 175 1.32 -8.91 9.23
C ALA A 175 1.80 -8.59 10.63
N ILE A 176 2.46 -9.57 11.25
CA ILE A 176 2.96 -9.50 12.62
C ILE A 176 4.47 -9.63 12.59
N ALA A 177 5.12 -8.77 13.35
CA ALA A 177 6.55 -8.78 13.63
C ALA A 177 6.78 -8.73 15.16
N PRO A 178 8.01 -8.94 15.64
CA PRO A 178 8.30 -8.83 17.07
C PRO A 178 8.00 -7.41 17.58
N ARG A 179 7.57 -7.32 18.83
CA ARG A 179 7.25 -6.05 19.49
C ARG A 179 8.47 -5.14 19.61
N ASN A 180 9.63 -5.74 19.89
CA ASN A 180 10.89 -5.02 19.87
C ASN A 180 11.19 -4.61 18.43
N TYR A 181 11.39 -3.31 18.24
CA TYR A 181 11.59 -2.76 16.90
C TYR A 181 12.83 -3.36 16.25
N ASP A 182 12.61 -4.03 15.13
CA ASP A 182 13.64 -4.47 14.19
C ASP A 182 13.26 -3.98 12.79
N ARG A 183 14.12 -3.14 12.22
CA ARG A 183 13.89 -2.53 10.91
C ARG A 183 13.90 -3.55 9.78
N LEU A 184 14.75 -4.58 9.86
CA LEU A 184 14.80 -5.64 8.85
C LEU A 184 13.55 -6.51 8.90
N ALA A 185 12.99 -6.78 10.09
CA ALA A 185 11.72 -7.47 10.20
C ALA A 185 10.58 -6.73 9.46
N LEU A 186 10.57 -5.39 9.51
CA LEU A 186 9.58 -4.58 8.78
C LEU A 186 9.80 -4.59 7.27
N LEU A 187 11.07 -4.60 6.84
CA LEU A 187 11.44 -4.77 5.44
C LEU A 187 11.00 -6.14 4.93
N ASP A 188 11.23 -7.20 5.72
CA ASP A 188 10.78 -8.55 5.41
C ASP A 188 9.26 -8.66 5.36
N VAL A 189 8.53 -8.00 6.27
CA VAL A 189 7.06 -7.90 6.17
C VAL A 189 6.65 -7.31 4.81
N GLY A 190 7.29 -6.21 4.41
CA GLY A 190 7.04 -5.57 3.12
C GLY A 190 7.30 -6.51 1.93
N ARG A 191 8.47 -7.16 1.93
CA ARG A 191 8.90 -8.07 0.86
C ARG A 191 8.01 -9.31 0.76
N SER A 192 7.79 -9.98 1.89
CA SER A 192 7.05 -11.24 1.94
C SER A 192 5.57 -11.04 1.64
N LEU A 193 4.93 -10.00 2.20
CA LEU A 193 3.51 -9.74 1.93
C LEU A 193 3.29 -9.25 0.50
N GLN A 194 4.24 -8.52 -0.09
CA GLN A 194 4.15 -8.12 -1.49
C GLN A 194 4.20 -9.34 -2.43
N LYS A 195 5.01 -10.35 -2.14
CA LYS A 195 4.99 -11.61 -2.92
C LYS A 195 3.64 -12.32 -2.85
N VAL A 196 3.01 -12.34 -1.67
CA VAL A 196 1.63 -12.85 -1.51
C VAL A 196 0.63 -12.02 -2.32
N VAL A 197 0.76 -10.68 -2.32
CA VAL A 197 -0.09 -9.77 -3.11
C VAL A 197 0.06 -9.98 -4.61
N LEU A 198 1.27 -10.22 -5.10
CA LEU A 198 1.51 -10.54 -6.51
C LEU A 198 0.88 -11.89 -6.87
N HIS A 199 1.03 -12.91 -6.02
CA HIS A 199 0.35 -14.18 -6.20
C HIS A 199 -1.17 -14.04 -6.20
N ALA A 200 -1.74 -13.29 -5.26
CA ALA A 200 -3.17 -13.00 -5.20
C ALA A 200 -3.65 -12.39 -6.53
N THR A 201 -2.91 -11.39 -7.04
CA THR A 201 -3.21 -10.75 -8.33
C THR A 201 -3.27 -11.75 -9.47
N ARG A 202 -2.32 -12.69 -9.54
CA ARG A 202 -2.30 -13.77 -10.54
C ARG A 202 -3.52 -14.68 -10.45
N THR A 203 -3.93 -15.02 -9.23
CA THR A 203 -5.11 -15.88 -8.97
C THR A 203 -6.46 -15.15 -9.08
N GLY A 204 -6.47 -13.86 -9.46
CA GLY A 204 -7.70 -13.07 -9.53
C GLY A 204 -8.21 -12.56 -8.18
N VAL A 205 -7.52 -12.87 -7.07
CA VAL A 205 -7.80 -12.30 -5.75
C VAL A 205 -7.25 -10.87 -5.69
N SER A 206 -8.14 -9.94 -5.36
CA SER A 206 -7.80 -8.53 -5.21
C SER A 206 -7.32 -8.22 -3.79
N THR A 207 -6.45 -7.23 -3.67
CA THR A 207 -5.78 -6.91 -2.40
C THR A 207 -5.75 -5.42 -2.11
N CYS A 208 -5.67 -5.06 -0.83
CA CYS A 208 -5.42 -3.68 -0.42
C CYS A 208 -4.61 -3.62 0.86
N TRP A 209 -3.46 -2.95 0.79
CA TRP A 209 -2.62 -2.65 1.96
C TRP A 209 -3.29 -1.59 2.84
N ILE A 210 -3.36 -1.87 4.13
CA ILE A 210 -3.93 -0.98 5.15
C ILE A 210 -2.94 -0.90 6.31
N GLY A 211 -2.34 0.28 6.47
CA GLY A 211 -1.47 0.60 7.62
C GLY A 211 -2.24 1.35 8.73
N PRO A 212 -2.08 2.68 8.84
CA PRO A 212 -2.61 3.49 9.96
C PRO A 212 -4.14 3.56 10.01
N GLY A 213 -4.83 3.24 8.91
CA GLY A 213 -6.29 3.30 8.81
C GLY A 213 -7.03 2.11 9.41
N ALA A 214 -6.32 1.08 9.88
CA ALA A 214 -6.89 -0.12 10.48
C ALA A 214 -7.37 0.12 11.93
N ASN A 215 -8.46 -0.54 12.31
CA ASN A 215 -8.90 -0.66 13.69
C ASN A 215 -8.05 -1.74 14.40
N GLN A 216 -6.90 -1.33 14.92
CA GLN A 216 -5.94 -2.22 15.57
C GLN A 216 -6.54 -3.00 16.75
N THR A 217 -7.41 -2.36 17.55
CA THR A 217 -8.11 -3.02 18.66
C THR A 217 -8.93 -4.21 18.16
N ARG A 218 -9.73 -4.01 17.11
CA ARG A 218 -10.52 -5.10 16.51
C ARG A 218 -9.66 -6.17 15.85
N VAL A 219 -8.53 -5.79 15.24
CA VAL A 219 -7.59 -6.77 14.68
C VAL A 219 -7.11 -7.71 15.78
N VAL A 220 -6.63 -7.15 16.90
CA VAL A 220 -6.17 -7.92 18.06
C VAL A 220 -7.28 -8.78 18.65
N GLU A 221 -8.50 -8.24 18.80
CA GLU A 221 -9.67 -9.02 19.26
C GLU A 221 -9.95 -10.26 18.38
N HIS A 222 -9.82 -10.13 17.04
CA HIS A 222 -10.05 -11.26 16.12
C HIS A 222 -8.87 -12.23 16.02
N LEU A 223 -7.66 -11.80 16.41
CA LEU A 223 -6.52 -12.70 16.52
C LEU A 223 -6.66 -13.60 17.75
N GLY A 224 -7.21 -13.07 18.85
CA GLY A 224 -7.35 -13.80 20.11
C GLY A 224 -6.00 -14.30 20.62
N ASP A 225 -5.94 -15.54 21.07
CA ASP A 225 -4.74 -16.16 21.65
C ASP A 225 -3.58 -16.33 20.66
N ARG A 226 -3.81 -16.09 19.36
CA ARG A 226 -2.74 -16.08 18.35
C ARG A 226 -1.85 -14.84 18.42
N PHE A 227 -2.26 -13.80 19.14
CA PHE A 227 -1.52 -12.55 19.31
C PHE A 227 -1.19 -12.29 20.77
N ASP A 228 0.09 -12.14 21.07
CA ASP A 228 0.59 -11.75 22.39
C ASP A 228 1.04 -10.28 22.36
N PRO A 229 0.31 -9.33 22.97
CA PRO A 229 0.69 -7.91 22.99
C PRO A 229 2.04 -7.62 23.67
N SER A 230 2.60 -8.58 24.42
CA SER A 230 3.91 -8.45 25.04
C SER A 230 5.06 -8.78 24.08
N LEU A 231 4.82 -9.64 23.09
CA LEU A 231 5.83 -10.16 22.15
C LEU A 231 5.59 -9.73 20.70
N ASP A 232 4.35 -9.41 20.33
CA ASP A 232 3.93 -9.15 18.95
C ASP A 232 3.60 -7.67 18.71
N HIS A 233 3.76 -7.27 17.45
CA HIS A 233 3.31 -6.00 16.92
C HIS A 233 2.64 -6.20 15.55
N VAL A 234 1.42 -5.68 15.39
CA VAL A 234 0.75 -5.62 14.09
C VAL A 234 1.36 -4.49 13.26
N VAL A 235 2.06 -4.86 12.19
CA VAL A 235 2.71 -3.91 11.28
C VAL A 235 1.70 -3.30 10.30
N CYS A 236 0.90 -4.14 9.66
CA CYS A 236 -0.16 -3.75 8.74
C CYS A 236 -1.14 -4.90 8.52
N ILE A 237 -2.26 -4.61 7.85
CA ILE A 237 -3.18 -5.64 7.37
C ILE A 237 -3.36 -5.52 5.85
N CYS A 238 -3.61 -6.64 5.19
CA CYS A 238 -3.95 -6.70 3.77
C CYS A 238 -5.38 -7.23 3.63
N ALA A 239 -6.29 -6.40 3.12
CA ALA A 239 -7.63 -6.86 2.77
C ALA A 239 -7.55 -7.80 1.56
N LEU A 240 -8.27 -8.92 1.61
CA LEU A 240 -8.37 -9.91 0.56
C LEU A 240 -9.82 -10.08 0.12
N GLY A 241 -10.03 -10.38 -1.16
CA GLY A 241 -11.33 -10.77 -1.69
C GLY A 241 -11.42 -10.55 -3.20
N TYR A 242 -12.59 -10.83 -3.78
CA TYR A 242 -12.83 -10.54 -5.20
C TYR A 242 -13.23 -9.08 -5.38
N ARG A 243 -12.67 -8.39 -6.38
CA ARG A 243 -13.06 -7.00 -6.69
C ARG A 243 -14.54 -6.92 -7.06
N SER A 244 -15.23 -5.94 -6.49
CA SER A 244 -16.58 -5.55 -6.91
C SER A 244 -16.53 -4.44 -7.95
N ARG A 245 -17.46 -4.47 -8.90
CA ARG A 245 -17.71 -3.37 -9.84
C ARG A 245 -18.42 -2.18 -9.20
N PHE A 246 -19.04 -2.38 -8.03
CA PHE A 246 -19.79 -1.36 -7.31
C PHE A 246 -18.91 -0.71 -6.25
N LEU A 247 -18.49 0.51 -6.50
CA LEU A 247 -17.56 1.28 -5.68
C LEU A 247 -18.20 2.63 -5.38
N PRO A 248 -18.20 3.16 -4.14
CA PRO A 248 -18.73 4.51 -3.90
C PRO A 248 -17.99 5.57 -4.72
N LEU A 249 -18.68 6.64 -5.16
CA LEU A 249 -18.12 7.69 -6.00
C LEU A 249 -16.85 8.32 -5.40
N PHE A 250 -16.89 8.62 -4.10
CA PHE A 250 -15.73 9.18 -3.43
C PHE A 250 -14.50 8.26 -3.51
N ILE A 251 -14.69 6.95 -3.35
CA ILE A 251 -13.60 5.97 -3.45
C ILE A 251 -13.11 5.82 -4.90
N ARG A 252 -14.02 5.87 -5.90
CA ARG A 252 -13.65 5.92 -7.33
C ARG A 252 -12.69 7.09 -7.63
N LEU A 253 -12.93 8.25 -7.03
CA LEU A 253 -12.08 9.42 -7.19
C LEU A 253 -10.72 9.23 -6.51
N ILE A 254 -10.69 8.68 -5.29
CA ILE A 254 -9.43 8.36 -4.59
C ILE A 254 -8.58 7.38 -5.40
N GLU A 255 -9.17 6.27 -5.89
CA GLU A 255 -8.45 5.28 -6.71
C GLU A 255 -7.79 5.95 -7.94
N ARG A 256 -8.48 6.90 -8.59
CA ARG A 256 -7.95 7.61 -9.75
C ARG A 256 -6.75 8.51 -9.40
N VAL A 257 -6.80 9.21 -8.28
CA VAL A 257 -5.71 10.09 -7.84
C VAL A 257 -4.50 9.28 -7.36
N GLN A 258 -4.73 8.18 -6.65
CA GLN A 258 -3.67 7.31 -6.10
C GLN A 258 -2.93 6.47 -7.16
N ASN A 259 -3.34 6.51 -8.42
CA ASN A 259 -2.66 5.84 -9.53
C ASN A 259 -1.54 6.66 -10.17
N ARG A 260 -1.36 7.94 -9.79
CA ARG A 260 -0.24 8.75 -10.28
C ARG A 260 1.07 8.25 -9.66
N ARG A 261 2.16 8.28 -10.42
CA ARG A 261 3.50 7.85 -9.96
C ARG A 261 4.53 8.93 -10.24
N LEU A 262 5.59 8.96 -9.43
CA LEU A 262 6.73 9.83 -9.69
C LEU A 262 7.48 9.32 -10.92
N PRO A 263 8.11 10.18 -11.72
CA PRO A 263 8.95 9.74 -12.83
C PRO A 263 10.18 8.97 -12.32
N LEU A 264 10.74 8.07 -13.14
CA LEU A 264 11.91 7.26 -12.77
C LEU A 264 13.11 8.12 -12.32
N ALA A 265 13.30 9.28 -12.95
CA ALA A 265 14.36 10.24 -12.60
C ALA A 265 14.26 10.79 -11.16
N SER A 266 13.11 10.68 -10.51
CA SER A 266 12.93 11.05 -9.10
C SER A 266 13.06 9.85 -8.15
N LEU A 267 13.30 8.65 -8.68
CA LEU A 267 13.26 7.38 -7.96
C LEU A 267 14.61 6.65 -7.98
N PHE A 268 15.36 6.76 -9.09
CA PHE A 268 16.64 6.10 -9.31
C PHE A 268 17.75 7.10 -9.56
N PHE A 269 18.89 6.91 -8.91
CA PHE A 269 20.00 7.87 -8.86
C PHE A 269 21.34 7.20 -9.14
N ALA A 270 22.26 7.99 -9.70
CA ALA A 270 23.64 7.59 -9.95
C ALA A 270 24.59 7.99 -8.81
N ASP A 271 24.13 8.81 -7.86
CA ASP A 271 24.92 9.28 -6.73
C ASP A 271 24.26 9.00 -5.37
N PRO A 272 25.06 8.76 -4.32
CA PRO A 272 24.60 8.59 -2.95
C PRO A 272 23.64 9.67 -2.45
N ASN A 273 23.84 10.94 -2.83
CA ASN A 273 23.08 12.06 -2.27
C ASN A 273 21.71 12.26 -2.93
N LEU A 274 21.30 11.36 -3.83
CA LEU A 274 20.02 11.40 -4.53
C LEU A 274 19.81 12.71 -5.33
N ARG A 275 20.86 13.19 -6.00
CA ARG A 275 20.84 14.46 -6.75
C ARG A 275 20.89 14.27 -8.26
N VAL A 276 21.58 13.23 -8.71
CA VAL A 276 21.85 12.93 -10.11
C VAL A 276 20.97 11.76 -10.52
N PRO A 277 19.93 11.98 -11.35
CA PRO A 277 19.09 10.90 -11.84
C PRO A 277 19.89 9.85 -12.59
N LEU A 278 19.48 8.59 -12.44
CA LEU A 278 20.08 7.47 -13.16
C LEU A 278 19.64 7.49 -14.63
N ALA A 279 20.60 7.38 -15.55
CA ALA A 279 20.33 7.17 -16.97
C ALA A 279 19.92 5.71 -17.22
N ALA A 280 18.72 5.34 -16.77
CA ALA A 280 18.21 3.97 -16.70
C ALA A 280 18.11 3.27 -18.07
N ASP A 281 18.10 4.02 -19.17
CA ASP A 281 18.03 3.56 -20.56
C ASP A 281 19.40 3.42 -21.23
N THR A 282 20.49 3.74 -20.53
CA THR A 282 21.86 3.64 -21.04
C THR A 282 22.63 2.50 -20.36
N ALA A 283 23.60 1.91 -21.06
CA ALA A 283 24.45 0.89 -20.48
C ALA A 283 25.32 1.47 -19.33
N PRO A 284 25.54 0.73 -18.22
CA PRO A 284 25.10 -0.65 -17.98
C PRO A 284 23.69 -0.79 -17.40
N PHE A 285 23.02 0.32 -17.05
CA PHE A 285 21.76 0.33 -16.31
C PHE A 285 20.57 -0.19 -17.12
N ALA A 286 20.59 -0.04 -18.45
CA ALA A 286 19.58 -0.54 -19.38
C ALA A 286 19.31 -2.05 -19.24
N ALA A 287 20.29 -2.82 -18.73
CA ALA A 287 20.15 -4.26 -18.53
C ALA A 287 19.01 -4.64 -17.56
N PHE A 288 18.64 -3.75 -16.64
CA PHE A 288 17.55 -3.98 -15.68
C PHE A 288 16.17 -3.57 -16.23
N GLY A 289 16.12 -2.84 -17.34
CA GLY A 289 14.90 -2.52 -18.10
C GLY A 289 13.64 -2.32 -17.28
N ARG A 290 12.69 -3.27 -17.38
CA ARG A 290 11.36 -3.19 -16.74
C ARG A 290 11.39 -3.31 -15.21
N CYS A 291 12.51 -3.68 -14.58
CA CYS A 291 12.65 -3.69 -13.12
C CYS A 291 12.43 -2.30 -12.50
N TYR A 292 12.91 -1.24 -13.18
CA TYR A 292 12.70 0.14 -12.74
C TYR A 292 11.20 0.50 -12.74
N GLU A 293 10.50 0.11 -13.80
CA GLU A 293 9.07 0.38 -13.95
C GLU A 293 8.26 -0.31 -12.84
N VAL A 294 8.48 -1.59 -12.57
CA VAL A 294 7.68 -2.28 -11.56
C VAL A 294 7.90 -1.79 -10.14
N CYS A 295 9.09 -1.26 -9.84
CA CYS A 295 9.34 -0.55 -8.59
C CYS A 295 8.61 0.79 -8.52
N GLN A 296 8.55 1.54 -9.62
CA GLN A 296 7.72 2.74 -9.73
C GLN A 296 6.23 2.42 -9.50
N TRP A 297 5.73 1.28 -9.99
CA TRP A 297 4.32 0.89 -9.83
C TRP A 297 3.98 0.24 -8.47
N SER A 298 4.99 -0.02 -7.63
CA SER A 298 4.82 -0.59 -6.28
C SER A 298 3.80 0.20 -5.44
N PRO A 299 2.98 -0.49 -4.61
CA PRO A 299 2.17 0.19 -3.61
C PRO A 299 3.06 0.85 -2.54
N SER A 300 2.58 1.96 -1.99
CA SER A 300 3.19 2.63 -0.82
C SER A 300 2.09 3.34 -0.03
N SER A 301 2.32 3.56 1.26
CA SER A 301 1.36 4.25 2.13
C SER A 301 1.04 5.64 1.56
N TYR A 302 -0.25 5.94 1.41
CA TYR A 302 -0.77 7.17 0.79
C TYR A 302 -0.18 7.50 -0.60
N ASN A 303 0.38 6.51 -1.31
CA ASN A 303 1.12 6.69 -2.56
C ASN A 303 2.31 7.67 -2.44
N ALA A 304 2.92 7.77 -1.25
CA ALA A 304 4.02 8.68 -0.96
C ALA A 304 5.32 8.30 -1.70
N GLN A 305 5.48 7.04 -2.14
CA GLN A 305 6.67 6.52 -2.83
C GLN A 305 7.96 6.94 -2.10
N THR A 306 8.12 6.52 -0.85
CA THR A 306 9.23 6.94 0.05
C THR A 306 10.53 6.17 -0.17
N THR A 307 10.61 5.32 -1.19
CA THR A 307 11.79 4.50 -1.48
C THR A 307 12.58 5.09 -2.64
N ARG A 308 13.90 5.05 -2.55
CA ARG A 308 14.84 5.47 -3.60
C ARG A 308 15.88 4.38 -3.81
N CYS A 309 16.52 4.41 -4.97
CA CYS A 309 17.57 3.48 -5.31
C CYS A 309 18.78 4.22 -5.89
N VAL A 310 19.98 3.87 -5.42
CA VAL A 310 21.25 4.31 -6.01
C VAL A 310 21.89 3.12 -6.70
N ALA A 311 22.21 3.24 -7.98
CA ALA A 311 22.90 2.19 -8.71
C ALA A 311 24.41 2.42 -8.67
N VAL A 312 25.16 1.38 -8.28
CA VAL A 312 26.62 1.39 -8.24
C VAL A 312 27.14 0.54 -9.39
N ALA A 313 27.86 1.17 -10.31
CA ALA A 313 28.52 0.50 -11.42
C ALA A 313 30.03 0.46 -11.20
N GLU A 314 30.63 -0.67 -11.56
CA GLU A 314 32.08 -0.89 -11.53
C GLU A 314 32.58 -1.16 -12.95
N SER A 315 33.77 -0.66 -13.26
CA SER A 315 34.45 -0.97 -14.52
C SER A 315 35.37 -2.16 -14.31
N ARG A 316 35.16 -3.24 -15.07
CA ARG A 316 36.04 -4.40 -15.09
C ARG A 316 36.44 -4.70 -16.53
N ASN A 317 37.74 -4.74 -16.81
CA ASN A 317 38.30 -4.99 -18.14
C ASN A 317 37.74 -4.02 -19.21
N GLY A 318 37.54 -2.75 -18.88
CA GLY A 318 37.02 -1.73 -19.79
C GLY A 318 35.51 -1.79 -20.05
N THR A 319 34.78 -2.73 -19.42
CA THR A 319 33.32 -2.82 -19.51
C THR A 319 32.70 -2.42 -18.18
N ALA A 320 31.85 -1.39 -18.18
CA ALA A 320 31.04 -1.04 -17.01
C ALA A 320 29.95 -2.09 -16.78
N ARG A 321 29.77 -2.51 -15.52
CA ARG A 321 28.70 -3.41 -15.08
C ARG A 321 28.10 -2.88 -13.79
N VAL A 322 26.80 -3.09 -13.58
CA VAL A 322 26.18 -2.77 -12.29
C VAL A 322 26.64 -3.82 -11.28
N ALA A 323 27.30 -3.37 -10.22
CA ALA A 323 27.76 -4.23 -9.13
C ALA A 323 26.64 -4.42 -8.10
N ARG A 324 25.94 -3.33 -7.77
CA ARG A 324 24.83 -3.38 -6.82
C ARG A 324 23.83 -2.23 -6.99
N LEU A 325 22.68 -2.39 -6.37
CA LEU A 325 21.66 -1.35 -6.23
C LEU A 325 21.30 -1.18 -4.76
N ASP A 326 21.53 0.01 -4.24
CA ASP A 326 21.36 0.35 -2.83
C ASP A 326 19.97 1.00 -2.65
N PHE A 327 19.12 0.43 -1.80
CA PHE A 327 17.76 0.90 -1.53
C PHE A 327 17.70 1.72 -0.25
N PHE A 328 16.98 2.83 -0.33
CA PHE A 328 16.90 3.85 0.72
C PHE A 328 15.46 4.23 1.06
N ALA A 329 15.22 4.53 2.32
CA ALA A 329 14.05 5.26 2.78
C ALA A 329 14.30 6.78 2.85
N THR A 330 13.42 7.59 2.28
CA THR A 330 13.53 9.07 2.28
C THR A 330 12.74 9.76 3.39
N THR A 331 12.28 9.02 4.39
CA THR A 331 11.50 9.58 5.51
C THR A 331 11.91 8.92 6.81
N THR A 332 11.71 9.61 7.92
CA THR A 332 11.94 9.10 9.28
C THR A 332 10.85 8.15 9.76
N SER A 333 9.87 7.81 8.93
CA SER A 333 8.77 6.92 9.30
C SER A 333 9.30 5.54 9.68
N ARG A 334 9.28 5.23 10.97
CA ARG A 334 9.84 3.99 11.54
C ARG A 334 9.21 2.73 10.95
N PHE A 335 7.91 2.75 10.68
CA PHE A 335 7.18 1.55 10.24
C PHE A 335 6.90 1.53 8.74
N TYR A 336 6.37 2.62 8.17
CA TYR A 336 5.91 2.60 6.79
C TYR A 336 7.04 2.67 5.76
N ALA A 337 8.14 3.34 6.10
CA ALA A 337 9.26 3.47 5.19
C ALA A 337 9.98 2.12 4.93
N PRO A 338 10.40 1.34 5.94
CA PRO A 338 11.04 0.04 5.68
C PRO A 338 10.09 -0.97 5.01
N VAL A 339 8.79 -0.95 5.34
CA VAL A 339 7.79 -1.76 4.61
C VAL A 339 7.76 -1.38 3.12
N ALA A 340 7.80 -0.08 2.79
CA ALA A 340 7.84 0.37 1.40
C ALA A 340 9.13 -0.04 0.68
N VAL A 341 10.27 -0.08 1.38
CA VAL A 341 11.52 -0.65 0.84
C VAL A 341 11.35 -2.14 0.57
N GLY A 342 10.79 -2.90 1.52
CA GLY A 342 10.51 -4.32 1.34
C GLY A 342 9.64 -4.62 0.13
N ILE A 343 8.59 -3.82 -0.10
CA ILE A 343 7.73 -3.91 -1.29
C ILE A 343 8.56 -3.72 -2.58
N TRP A 344 9.48 -2.75 -2.59
CA TRP A 344 10.40 -2.57 -3.72
C TRP A 344 11.31 -3.78 -3.89
N CYS A 345 11.87 -4.33 -2.81
CA CYS A 345 12.71 -5.51 -2.86
C CYS A 345 11.98 -6.70 -3.50
N ALA A 346 10.72 -6.93 -3.15
CA ALA A 346 9.91 -7.99 -3.79
C ALA A 346 9.72 -7.76 -5.29
N ASN A 347 9.37 -6.54 -5.70
CA ASN A 347 9.14 -6.23 -7.11
C ASN A 347 10.45 -6.29 -7.91
N TRP A 348 11.55 -5.80 -7.35
CA TRP A 348 12.88 -5.83 -7.95
C TRP A 348 13.36 -7.26 -8.18
N GLU A 349 13.37 -8.08 -7.14
CA GLU A 349 13.78 -9.49 -7.23
C GLU A 349 12.90 -10.28 -8.19
N THR A 350 11.58 -10.07 -8.16
CA THR A 350 10.67 -10.72 -9.12
C THR A 350 10.99 -10.30 -10.56
N GLY A 351 11.29 -9.02 -10.80
CA GLY A 351 11.68 -8.53 -12.12
C GLY A 351 13.04 -9.06 -12.58
N CYS A 352 14.03 -9.11 -11.69
CA CYS A 352 15.34 -9.68 -11.98
C CYS A 352 15.23 -11.17 -12.31
N ALA A 353 14.42 -11.92 -11.57
CA ALA A 353 14.16 -13.33 -11.87
C ALA A 353 13.52 -13.52 -13.26
N GLU A 354 12.55 -12.69 -13.63
CA GLU A 354 11.92 -12.71 -14.96
C GLU A 354 12.92 -12.39 -16.10
N LEU A 355 13.89 -11.50 -15.85
CA LEU A 355 14.96 -11.19 -16.82
C LEU A 355 16.13 -12.18 -16.78
N GLY A 356 16.12 -13.18 -15.90
CA GLY A 356 17.24 -14.09 -15.69
C GLY A 356 18.50 -13.39 -15.18
N ILE A 357 18.35 -12.33 -14.38
CA ILE A 357 19.45 -11.59 -13.76
C ILE A 357 19.65 -12.14 -12.34
N PRO A 358 20.69 -12.96 -12.10
CA PRO A 358 20.96 -13.50 -10.78
C PRO A 358 21.47 -12.41 -9.83
N GLY A 359 21.21 -12.63 -8.53
CA GLY A 359 21.60 -11.73 -7.47
C GLY A 359 20.87 -12.06 -6.17
N HIS A 360 21.21 -11.32 -5.13
CA HIS A 360 20.64 -11.50 -3.80
C HIS A 360 20.61 -10.19 -3.03
N PHE A 361 19.76 -10.12 -2.01
CA PHE A 361 19.77 -9.00 -1.08
C PHE A 361 20.78 -9.22 0.04
N ALA A 362 21.55 -8.20 0.36
CA ALA A 362 22.46 -8.18 1.49
C ALA A 362 22.45 -6.80 2.16
N VAL A 363 22.61 -6.78 3.48
CA VAL A 363 22.84 -5.56 4.24
C VAL A 363 24.34 -5.33 4.29
N LEU A 364 24.80 -4.22 3.73
CA LEU A 364 26.21 -3.88 3.71
C LEU A 364 26.64 -3.27 5.05
N PRO A 365 27.90 -3.48 5.47
CA PRO A 365 28.48 -2.79 6.62
C PRO A 365 28.37 -1.26 6.50
N ALA A 366 28.16 -0.58 7.62
CA ALA A 366 27.98 0.89 7.64
C ALA A 366 29.21 1.67 7.14
N ASP A 367 30.39 1.05 7.19
CA ASP A 367 31.66 1.59 6.70
C ASP A 367 31.93 1.26 5.23
N ALA A 368 31.05 0.50 4.56
CA ALA A 368 31.21 0.16 3.15
C ALA A 368 31.29 1.42 2.26
N PRO A 369 32.13 1.42 1.20
CA PRO A 369 32.22 2.53 0.26
C PRO A 369 30.85 2.85 -0.34
N GLY A 370 30.46 4.13 -0.32
CA GLY A 370 29.14 4.58 -0.77
C GLY A 370 28.02 4.44 0.28
N ILE A 371 28.25 3.75 1.41
CA ILE A 371 27.32 3.66 2.55
C ILE A 371 27.73 4.58 3.71
N ARG A 372 29.02 4.89 3.80
CA ARG A 372 29.56 5.76 4.85
C ARG A 372 29.02 7.20 4.76
N GLY A 373 28.52 7.70 5.89
CA GLY A 373 28.22 9.12 6.08
C GLY A 373 26.84 9.57 5.65
N TYR A 374 25.88 8.65 5.47
CA TYR A 374 24.50 9.05 5.21
C TYR A 374 23.89 9.80 6.41
N PRO A 375 23.13 10.89 6.16
CA PRO A 375 22.32 11.52 7.20
C PRO A 375 21.23 10.54 7.69
N ASP A 376 20.51 10.89 8.77
CA ASP A 376 19.34 10.12 9.21
C ASP A 376 18.31 9.89 8.08
N VAL A 377 18.30 10.77 7.08
CA VAL A 377 17.57 10.64 5.81
C VAL A 377 18.44 11.17 4.65
N PRO A 378 18.58 10.45 3.52
CA PRO A 378 18.01 9.13 3.22
C PRO A 378 18.69 8.02 4.03
N HIS A 379 17.88 7.13 4.59
CA HIS A 379 18.35 6.00 5.38
C HIS A 379 18.62 4.80 4.47
N TYR A 380 19.84 4.28 4.50
CA TYR A 380 20.20 3.04 3.82
C TYR A 380 19.50 1.84 4.48
N ASP A 381 18.91 0.96 3.69
CA ASP A 381 18.19 -0.21 4.19
C ASP A 381 18.83 -1.53 3.75
N VAL A 382 19.02 -1.73 2.44
CA VAL A 382 19.50 -2.99 1.88
C VAL A 382 20.05 -2.78 0.47
N SER A 383 20.95 -3.66 0.02
CA SER A 383 21.46 -3.67 -1.36
C SER A 383 21.07 -4.94 -2.09
N TRP A 384 20.69 -4.81 -3.36
CA TRP A 384 20.70 -5.94 -4.31
C TRP A 384 22.11 -6.06 -4.88
N ILE A 385 22.77 -7.19 -4.62
CA ILE A 385 24.09 -7.51 -5.16
C ILE A 385 23.87 -8.33 -6.43
N ALA A 386 24.34 -7.83 -7.57
CA ALA A 386 24.25 -8.56 -8.82
C ALA A 386 25.32 -9.65 -8.84
N ASP A 387 24.92 -10.90 -9.05
CA ASP A 387 25.89 -11.99 -9.14
C ASP A 387 26.71 -11.84 -10.42
N PRO A 388 28.02 -12.17 -10.40
CA PRO A 388 28.80 -12.22 -11.62
C PRO A 388 28.15 -13.21 -12.58
N LYS A 389 27.80 -12.77 -13.79
CA LYS A 389 27.43 -13.71 -14.86
C LYS A 389 28.61 -14.70 -15.03
N SER A 390 28.35 -15.97 -14.75
CA SER A 390 29.27 -17.10 -14.92
C SER A 390 29.78 -17.19 -16.36
#